data_AF-A0A9D8DRZ6-F1
#
_entry.id   AF-A0A9D8DRZ6-F1
#
_cell.length_a   1.000
_cell.length_b   1.000
_cell.length_c   1.000
_cell.angle_alpha   90.00
_cell.angle_beta   90.00
_cell.angle_gamma   90.00
#
_symmetry.space_group_name_H-M   'P 1'
#
loop_
_entity.id
_entity.type
_entity.pdbx_description
1 polymer ?
#
loop_
_entity_poly.entity_id
_entity_poly.type
_entity_poly.pdbx_seq_one_letter_code
_entity_poly.pdbx_strand_id
1 'polypeptide(L)'
;MTTPRIYPPPGHLLRQLGIILDRREVDRLTSTMPVSPEICDAAGDARLAVIGVMVDMAAGTLTVRQVEPDWTATFDLAIHRIAGAPAGSTLHAVSRVVRAGRNSVVSETTVDADGEPVAYAEVTFSRLPRRGDTPVTVVADVVDYGRGEAAIAEPIADLVGFDHRAPGVVEFGLHETIRNSFGSVQGGVVAVALEQAALDLAASAPDPATGLPTAVPRLGFLHVYYLGAAKSGPFRSTATVLRRRPSSLTARVELLDVGGERVMAQGTAIVEPAD
;
A
#
# COMPACT_ATOMS: atom_id res chain seq x y z
N MET A 1 -31.67 -12.03 -2.73
CA MET A 1 -30.97 -11.24 -1.70
C MET A 1 -29.63 -11.89 -1.47
N THR A 2 -28.55 -11.26 -1.88
CA THR A 2 -27.18 -11.74 -1.69
C THR A 2 -26.79 -11.54 -0.23
N THR A 3 -26.38 -12.60 0.46
CA THR A 3 -25.83 -12.52 1.82
C THR A 3 -24.68 -11.50 1.83
N PRO A 4 -24.58 -10.59 2.83
CA PRO A 4 -23.45 -9.68 2.91
C PRO A 4 -22.16 -10.50 2.96
N ARG A 5 -21.28 -10.32 1.97
CA ARG A 5 -19.95 -10.95 2.02
C ARG A 5 -19.15 -10.21 3.10
N ILE A 6 -18.72 -10.94 4.12
CA ILE A 6 -17.77 -10.44 5.11
C ILE A 6 -16.47 -10.15 4.34
N TYR A 7 -16.02 -8.90 4.41
CA TYR A 7 -14.76 -8.46 3.83
C TYR A 7 -13.77 -8.12 4.95
N PRO A 8 -12.48 -8.49 4.81
CA PRO A 8 -11.92 -9.33 3.75
C PRO A 8 -12.29 -10.82 3.89
N PRO A 9 -12.41 -11.57 2.79
CA PRO A 9 -12.66 -13.02 2.82
C PRO A 9 -11.42 -13.80 3.32
N PRO A 10 -11.56 -15.07 3.75
CA PRO A 10 -10.42 -15.93 4.08
C PRO A 10 -9.39 -16.00 2.94
N GLY A 11 -8.09 -16.07 3.27
CA GLY A 11 -7.01 -16.07 2.29
C GLY A 11 -6.70 -14.71 1.66
N HIS A 12 -7.33 -13.63 2.13
CA HIS A 12 -7.07 -12.27 1.63
C HIS A 12 -5.83 -11.65 2.27
N LEU A 13 -5.05 -10.88 1.49
CA LEU A 13 -3.80 -10.24 1.91
C LEU A 13 -3.93 -9.49 3.24
N LEU A 14 -4.93 -8.63 3.38
CA LEU A 14 -5.20 -7.88 4.61
C LEU A 14 -5.33 -8.75 5.88
N ARG A 15 -5.83 -9.98 5.73
CA ARG A 15 -5.90 -10.94 6.85
C ARG A 15 -4.55 -11.60 7.07
N GLN A 16 -3.87 -11.99 6.00
CA GLN A 16 -2.56 -12.64 6.07
C GLN A 16 -1.45 -11.73 6.61
N LEU A 17 -1.59 -10.41 6.42
CA LEU A 17 -0.73 -9.38 7.04
C LEU A 17 -0.95 -9.28 8.56
N GLY A 18 -1.99 -9.88 9.12
CA GLY A 18 -2.24 -9.85 10.57
C GLY A 18 -2.63 -8.46 11.09
N ILE A 19 -3.26 -7.63 10.26
CA ILE A 19 -3.62 -6.26 10.66
C ILE A 19 -4.74 -6.29 11.70
N ILE A 20 -4.52 -5.57 12.81
CA ILE A 20 -5.52 -5.32 13.85
C ILE A 20 -5.85 -3.83 13.85
N LEU A 21 -7.12 -3.49 13.86
CA LEU A 21 -7.60 -2.11 13.96
C LEU A 21 -8.35 -1.90 15.27
N ASP A 22 -8.08 -0.77 15.93
CA ASP A 22 -8.83 -0.29 17.09
C ASP A 22 -9.44 1.09 16.77
N ARG A 23 -10.77 1.10 16.82
CA ARG A 23 -11.68 2.10 16.26
C ARG A 23 -12.53 2.77 17.35
N ARG A 24 -12.14 2.62 18.62
CA ARG A 24 -12.88 3.16 19.76
C ARG A 24 -13.00 4.69 19.73
N GLU A 25 -11.99 5.37 19.20
CA GLU A 25 -11.99 6.82 19.02
C GLU A 25 -12.54 7.20 17.63
N VAL A 26 -13.23 8.34 17.51
CA VAL A 26 -13.93 8.74 16.27
C VAL A 26 -12.98 9.34 15.23
N ASP A 27 -12.10 10.22 15.68
CA ASP A 27 -11.14 11.01 14.89
C ASP A 27 -9.73 10.41 14.89
N ARG A 28 -9.54 9.29 15.59
CA ARG A 28 -8.30 8.56 15.73
C ARG A 28 -8.54 7.06 15.54
N LEU A 29 -7.62 6.41 14.86
CA LEU A 29 -7.59 4.96 14.73
C LEU A 29 -6.18 4.47 15.03
N THR A 30 -6.05 3.42 15.83
CA THR A 30 -4.77 2.73 16.02
C THR A 30 -4.78 1.39 15.31
N SER A 31 -3.63 0.97 14.81
CA SER A 31 -3.49 -0.31 14.13
C SER A 31 -2.14 -0.95 14.41
N THR A 32 -2.11 -2.28 14.34
CA THR A 32 -0.87 -3.05 14.49
C THR A 32 -0.71 -4.06 13.36
N MET A 33 0.54 -4.32 12.97
CA MET A 33 0.88 -5.32 11.95
C MET A 33 2.24 -5.97 12.30
N PRO A 34 2.31 -7.30 12.48
CA PRO A 34 3.59 -7.98 12.67
C PRO A 34 4.45 -7.91 11.39
N VAL A 35 5.77 -7.80 11.56
CA VAL A 35 6.71 -7.85 10.43
C VAL A 35 7.26 -9.25 10.26
N SER A 36 6.82 -9.95 9.21
CA SER A 36 7.38 -11.24 8.82
C SER A 36 8.47 -11.07 7.75
N PRO A 37 9.41 -12.03 7.61
CA PRO A 37 10.43 -11.97 6.57
C PRO A 37 9.87 -11.82 5.14
N GLU A 38 8.68 -12.38 4.88
CA GLU A 38 8.02 -12.40 3.57
C GLU A 38 7.56 -11.01 3.10
N ILE A 39 7.44 -10.04 4.02
CA ILE A 39 7.08 -8.65 3.68
C ILE A 39 8.27 -7.69 3.76
N CYS A 40 9.47 -8.20 4.01
CA CYS A 40 10.68 -7.39 4.09
C CYS A 40 11.30 -7.12 2.70
N ASP A 41 12.06 -6.05 2.62
CA ASP A 41 12.99 -5.79 1.54
C ASP A 41 14.26 -6.63 1.69
N ALA A 42 15.17 -6.53 0.72
CA ALA A 42 16.41 -7.30 0.72
C ALA A 42 17.39 -6.92 1.85
N ALA A 43 17.15 -5.82 2.57
CA ALA A 43 17.91 -5.44 3.76
C ALA A 43 17.25 -5.94 5.06
N GLY A 44 16.11 -6.65 4.98
CA GLY A 44 15.46 -7.31 6.11
C GLY A 44 14.47 -6.43 6.87
N ASP A 45 14.20 -5.21 6.39
CA ASP A 45 13.17 -4.33 6.96
C ASP A 45 11.86 -4.43 6.18
N ALA A 46 10.73 -4.17 6.85
CA ALA A 46 9.44 -4.06 6.19
C ALA A 46 9.50 -3.14 4.95
N ARG A 47 8.97 -3.64 3.83
CA ARG A 47 8.79 -2.84 2.61
C ARG A 47 7.90 -1.64 2.89
N LEU A 48 8.32 -0.44 2.46
CA LEU A 48 7.61 0.80 2.77
C LEU A 48 6.20 0.78 2.17
N ALA A 49 6.03 0.23 0.96
CA ALA A 49 4.71 0.09 0.36
C ALA A 49 3.81 -0.91 1.09
N VAL A 50 4.36 -1.92 1.79
CA VAL A 50 3.56 -2.82 2.64
C VAL A 50 3.11 -2.10 3.92
N ILE A 51 3.94 -1.23 4.50
CA ILE A 51 3.49 -0.29 5.54
C ILE A 51 2.35 0.58 4.98
N GLY A 52 2.48 1.03 3.72
CA GLY A 52 1.43 1.73 2.98
C GLY A 52 0.11 0.96 2.88
N VAL A 53 0.12 -0.38 2.82
CA VAL A 53 -1.10 -1.21 2.84
C VAL A 53 -1.84 -1.08 4.17
N MET A 54 -1.13 -1.17 5.29
CA MET A 54 -1.70 -0.96 6.63
C MET A 54 -2.24 0.46 6.77
N VAL A 55 -1.46 1.46 6.33
CA VAL A 55 -1.85 2.87 6.37
C VAL A 55 -3.11 3.14 5.56
N ASP A 56 -3.20 2.69 4.30
CA ASP A 56 -4.37 2.86 3.43
C ASP A 56 -5.62 2.24 4.08
N MET A 57 -5.47 1.06 4.67
CA MET A 57 -6.56 0.38 5.37
C MET A 57 -7.03 1.14 6.62
N ALA A 58 -6.10 1.56 7.47
CA ALA A 58 -6.36 2.29 8.70
C ALA A 58 -7.02 3.65 8.41
N ALA A 59 -6.44 4.43 7.51
CA ALA A 59 -6.93 5.73 7.09
C ALA A 59 -8.29 5.65 6.37
N GLY A 60 -8.50 4.63 5.54
CA GLY A 60 -9.78 4.39 4.87
C GLY A 60 -10.88 4.03 5.88
N THR A 61 -10.56 3.18 6.85
CA THR A 61 -11.50 2.79 7.92
C THR A 61 -11.87 4.00 8.80
N LEU A 62 -10.89 4.83 9.16
CA LEU A 62 -11.11 6.07 9.89
C LEU A 62 -12.01 7.03 9.10
N THR A 63 -11.73 7.18 7.80
CA THR A 63 -12.44 8.11 6.94
C THR A 63 -13.89 7.70 6.68
N VAL A 64 -14.19 6.41 6.46
CA VAL A 64 -15.56 5.95 6.21
C VAL A 64 -16.51 6.42 7.33
N ARG A 65 -16.04 6.41 8.59
CA ARG A 65 -16.82 6.90 9.75
C ARG A 65 -17.14 8.40 9.68
N GLN A 66 -16.29 9.19 9.04
CA GLN A 66 -16.45 10.65 8.91
C GLN A 66 -17.48 11.03 7.86
N VAL A 67 -17.81 10.12 6.94
CA VAL A 67 -18.66 10.42 5.79
C VAL A 67 -19.96 9.63 5.78
N GLU A 68 -20.26 8.84 6.82
CA GLU A 68 -21.50 8.06 6.89
C GLU A 68 -22.73 8.95 6.60
N PRO A 69 -23.68 8.48 5.75
CA PRO A 69 -23.83 7.13 5.21
C PRO A 69 -23.15 6.89 3.86
N ASP A 70 -22.34 7.85 3.37
CA ASP A 70 -21.58 7.76 2.13
C ASP A 70 -20.37 6.81 2.28
N TRP A 71 -19.58 6.71 1.21
CA TRP A 71 -18.38 5.87 1.16
C TRP A 71 -17.16 6.68 0.74
N THR A 72 -15.99 6.05 0.75
CA THR A 72 -14.76 6.66 0.26
C THR A 72 -13.95 5.79 -0.70
N ALA A 73 -13.20 6.46 -1.56
CA ALA A 73 -12.12 5.85 -2.33
C ALA A 73 -10.83 6.64 -2.10
N THR A 74 -9.71 5.92 -1.97
CA THR A 74 -8.39 6.55 -1.87
C THR A 74 -8.17 7.40 -3.12
N PHE A 75 -7.83 8.67 -2.91
CA PHE A 75 -7.52 9.62 -3.98
C PHE A 75 -6.00 9.75 -4.15
N ASP A 76 -5.28 9.91 -3.03
CA ASP A 76 -3.82 9.84 -3.00
C ASP A 76 -3.31 9.21 -1.70
N LEU A 77 -2.08 8.73 -1.75
CA LEU A 77 -1.29 8.28 -0.60
C LEU A 77 0.15 8.71 -0.80
N ALA A 78 0.70 9.43 0.17
CA ALA A 78 2.12 9.73 0.29
C ALA A 78 2.68 9.06 1.54
N ILE A 79 3.83 8.39 1.43
CA ILE A 79 4.49 7.73 2.55
C ILE A 79 6.01 7.94 2.47
N HIS A 80 6.59 8.29 3.62
CA HIS A 80 8.01 8.54 3.82
C HIS A 80 8.57 7.50 4.78
N ARG A 81 9.72 6.93 4.42
CA ARG A 81 10.55 6.16 5.36
C ARG A 81 11.26 7.15 6.30
N ILE A 82 11.30 6.80 7.58
CA ILE A 82 12.08 7.48 8.61
C ILE A 82 13.23 6.56 9.07
N ALA A 83 12.95 5.27 9.26
CA ALA A 83 13.92 4.26 9.68
C ALA A 83 13.56 2.86 9.14
N GLY A 84 14.41 1.88 9.46
CA GLY A 84 14.14 0.45 9.25
C GLY A 84 13.10 -0.10 10.25
N ALA A 85 12.47 -1.21 9.89
CA ALA A 85 11.52 -1.95 10.72
C ALA A 85 11.80 -3.44 10.52
N PRO A 86 12.70 -4.04 11.30
CA PRO A 86 13.25 -5.36 11.00
C PRO A 86 12.20 -6.46 11.16
N ALA A 87 12.40 -7.58 10.46
CA ALA A 87 11.61 -8.79 10.67
C ALA A 87 11.60 -9.19 12.16
N GLY A 88 10.42 -9.59 12.64
CA GLY A 88 10.17 -9.90 14.06
C GLY A 88 9.67 -8.72 14.90
N SER A 89 9.79 -7.48 14.42
CA SER A 89 9.17 -6.31 15.07
C SER A 89 7.65 -6.29 14.88
N THR A 90 6.97 -5.43 15.63
CA THR A 90 5.56 -5.09 15.40
C THR A 90 5.43 -3.62 15.04
N LEU A 91 4.77 -3.35 13.91
CA LEU A 91 4.41 -2.00 13.52
C LEU A 91 3.21 -1.54 14.33
N HIS A 92 3.30 -0.33 14.88
CA HIS A 92 2.21 0.38 15.52
C HIS A 92 1.93 1.66 14.74
N ALA A 93 0.71 1.83 14.26
CA ALA A 93 0.30 3.01 13.51
C ALA A 93 -0.83 3.76 14.20
N VAL A 94 -0.76 5.08 14.15
CA VAL A 94 -1.80 5.98 14.66
C VAL A 94 -2.24 6.92 13.55
N SER A 95 -3.46 6.72 13.05
CA SER A 95 -4.09 7.57 12.04
C SER A 95 -4.98 8.63 12.68
N ARG A 96 -4.92 9.86 12.18
CA ARG A 96 -5.75 10.99 12.64
C ARG A 96 -6.37 11.74 11.48
N VAL A 97 -7.60 12.22 11.66
CA VAL A 97 -8.23 13.12 10.69
C VAL A 97 -7.62 14.51 10.80
N VAL A 98 -7.02 14.99 9.72
CA VAL A 98 -6.51 16.37 9.61
C VAL A 98 -7.62 17.31 9.15
N ARG A 99 -8.45 16.86 8.20
CA ARG A 99 -9.56 17.65 7.66
C ARG A 99 -10.67 16.74 7.14
N ALA A 100 -11.89 16.94 7.62
CA ALA A 100 -13.11 16.38 7.03
C ALA A 100 -13.85 17.45 6.21
N GLY A 101 -13.69 17.42 4.89
CA GLY A 101 -14.30 18.37 3.96
C GLY A 101 -15.56 17.83 3.28
N ARG A 102 -16.19 18.69 2.46
CA ARG A 102 -17.39 18.32 1.70
C ARG A 102 -17.15 17.17 0.71
N ASN A 103 -16.01 17.19 0.02
CA ASN A 103 -15.71 16.26 -1.08
C ASN A 103 -14.58 15.29 -0.75
N SER A 104 -13.79 15.57 0.29
CA SER A 104 -12.63 14.77 0.65
C SER A 104 -12.36 14.80 2.15
N VAL A 105 -11.68 13.77 2.62
CA VAL A 105 -11.13 13.70 3.97
C VAL A 105 -9.63 13.46 3.85
N VAL A 106 -8.86 14.21 4.63
CA VAL A 106 -7.41 14.11 4.71
C VAL A 106 -7.05 13.56 6.08
N SER A 107 -6.17 12.57 6.10
CA SER A 107 -5.64 11.99 7.32
C SER A 107 -4.13 11.87 7.25
N GLU A 108 -3.50 11.93 8.42
CA GLU A 108 -2.09 11.59 8.59
C GLU A 108 -1.97 10.30 9.40
N THR A 109 -0.86 9.58 9.23
CA THR A 109 -0.54 8.38 9.99
C THR A 109 0.95 8.38 10.36
N THR A 110 1.23 8.27 11.66
CA THR A 110 2.58 7.99 12.17
C THR A 110 2.71 6.49 12.39
N VAL A 111 3.85 5.91 12.03
CA VAL A 111 4.15 4.50 12.25
C VAL A 111 5.45 4.37 13.02
N ASP A 112 5.43 3.58 14.09
CA ASP A 112 6.60 3.15 14.84
C ASP A 112 6.76 1.64 14.80
N ALA A 113 7.99 1.17 15.00
CA ALA A 113 8.31 -0.23 15.27
C ALA A 113 8.98 -0.30 16.63
N ASP A 114 8.36 -1.03 17.56
CA ASP A 114 8.86 -1.17 18.93
C ASP A 114 9.15 0.19 19.64
N GLY A 115 8.38 1.24 19.32
CA GLY A 115 8.52 2.58 19.90
C GLY A 115 9.43 3.54 19.12
N GLU A 116 10.13 3.08 18.08
CA GLU A 116 10.98 3.93 17.23
C GLU A 116 10.24 4.35 15.95
N PRO A 117 10.23 5.64 15.55
CA PRO A 117 9.55 6.09 14.34
C PRO A 117 10.13 5.48 13.06
N VAL A 118 9.29 4.84 12.24
CA VAL A 118 9.72 4.17 11.00
C VAL A 118 9.10 4.75 9.73
N ALA A 119 7.90 5.33 9.81
CA ALA A 119 7.27 5.98 8.67
C ALA A 119 6.28 7.09 9.06
N TYR A 120 6.08 8.02 8.12
CA TYR A 120 5.00 9.01 8.16
C TYR A 120 4.24 8.96 6.84
N ALA A 121 2.92 9.06 6.90
CA ALA A 121 2.09 9.02 5.72
C ALA A 121 0.92 10.01 5.78
N GLU A 122 0.53 10.49 4.60
CA GLU A 122 -0.67 11.28 4.38
C GLU A 122 -1.54 10.56 3.37
N VAL A 123 -2.85 10.53 3.62
CA VAL A 123 -3.81 9.88 2.73
C VAL A 123 -5.01 10.78 2.54
N THR A 124 -5.35 11.03 1.28
CA THR A 124 -6.58 11.73 0.91
C THR A 124 -7.60 10.73 0.37
N PHE A 125 -8.82 10.82 0.87
CA PHE A 125 -9.95 10.03 0.40
C PHE A 125 -11.00 10.94 -0.24
N SER A 126 -11.50 10.55 -1.41
CA SER A 126 -12.68 11.16 -2.02
C SER A 126 -13.95 10.62 -1.40
N ARG A 127 -14.92 11.49 -1.13
CA ARG A 127 -16.27 11.11 -0.69
C ARG A 127 -17.09 10.67 -1.89
N LEU A 128 -17.63 9.47 -1.83
CA LEU A 128 -18.47 8.85 -2.84
C LEU A 128 -19.91 8.75 -2.31
N PRO A 129 -20.90 9.36 -2.98
CA PRO A 129 -22.29 9.26 -2.55
C PRO A 129 -22.74 7.81 -2.41
N ARG A 130 -23.53 7.52 -1.38
CA ARG A 130 -24.10 6.19 -1.16
C ARG A 130 -24.91 5.71 -2.38
N ARG A 131 -24.73 4.44 -2.72
CA ARG A 131 -25.44 3.70 -3.78
C ARG A 131 -25.90 2.34 -3.25
N GLY A 132 -26.75 1.65 -4.00
CA GLY A 132 -27.29 0.34 -3.60
C GLY A 132 -26.24 -0.76 -3.41
N ASP A 133 -25.07 -0.59 -4.03
CA ASP A 133 -23.90 -1.47 -3.99
C ASP A 133 -22.79 -0.95 -3.06
N THR A 134 -23.03 0.12 -2.29
CA THR A 134 -22.05 0.63 -1.32
C THR A 134 -21.75 -0.43 -0.25
N PRO A 135 -20.47 -0.74 0.02
CA PRO A 135 -20.10 -1.68 1.07
C PRO A 135 -20.64 -1.28 2.45
N VAL A 136 -20.82 -2.26 3.33
CA VAL A 136 -21.25 -2.03 4.72
C VAL A 136 -20.05 -2.24 5.64
N THR A 137 -19.85 -1.29 6.55
CA THR A 137 -18.76 -1.34 7.53
C THR A 137 -19.08 -2.32 8.65
N VAL A 138 -18.07 -3.04 9.14
CA VAL A 138 -18.20 -3.86 10.35
C VAL A 138 -18.42 -2.95 11.56
N VAL A 139 -19.45 -3.25 12.36
CA VAL A 139 -19.75 -2.55 13.62
C VAL A 139 -19.01 -3.25 14.75
N ALA A 140 -17.69 -3.04 14.83
CA ALA A 140 -16.86 -3.54 15.92
C ALA A 140 -15.79 -2.50 16.25
N ASP A 141 -15.59 -2.29 17.55
CA ASP A 141 -14.59 -1.36 18.09
C ASP A 141 -13.17 -1.86 17.81
N VAL A 142 -12.95 -3.17 17.93
CA VAL A 142 -11.66 -3.81 17.59
C VAL A 142 -11.91 -4.86 16.52
N VAL A 143 -11.13 -4.80 15.44
CA VAL A 143 -11.20 -5.73 14.33
C VAL A 143 -9.83 -6.37 14.13
N ASP A 144 -9.73 -7.65 14.46
CA ASP A 144 -8.54 -8.47 14.19
C ASP A 144 -8.77 -9.23 12.88
N TYR A 145 -8.16 -8.75 11.79
CA TYR A 145 -8.25 -9.41 10.49
C TYR A 145 -7.40 -10.67 10.41
N GLY A 146 -6.32 -10.75 11.19
CA GLY A 146 -5.43 -11.91 11.25
C GLY A 146 -6.02 -13.12 11.96
N ARG A 147 -7.06 -12.92 12.78
CA ARG A 147 -7.65 -14.00 13.56
C ARG A 147 -8.10 -15.17 12.68
N GLY A 148 -7.46 -16.32 12.91
CA GLY A 148 -7.73 -17.58 12.21
C GLY A 148 -7.23 -17.61 10.77
N GLU A 149 -6.42 -16.65 10.36
CA GLU A 149 -5.76 -16.62 9.06
C GLU A 149 -4.33 -17.16 9.17
N ALA A 150 -3.87 -17.85 8.13
CA ALA A 150 -2.45 -18.18 8.01
C ALA A 150 -1.66 -16.91 7.64
N ALA A 151 -0.47 -16.75 8.21
CA ALA A 151 0.46 -15.71 7.76
C ALA A 151 0.85 -15.92 6.29
N ILE A 152 1.32 -14.85 5.66
CA ILE A 152 1.94 -14.93 4.34
C ILE A 152 3.09 -15.94 4.39
N ALA A 153 3.11 -16.89 3.45
CA ALA A 153 4.07 -18.00 3.41
C ALA A 153 5.16 -17.85 2.34
N GLU A 154 5.02 -16.84 1.47
CA GLU A 154 5.93 -16.55 0.35
C GLU A 154 6.16 -15.05 0.26
N PRO A 155 7.28 -14.58 -0.31
CA PRO A 155 7.53 -13.16 -0.49
C PRO A 155 6.32 -12.42 -1.08
N ILE A 156 6.02 -11.22 -0.59
CA ILE A 156 4.84 -10.44 -1.03
C ILE A 156 4.80 -10.24 -2.56
N ALA A 157 5.97 -10.20 -3.21
CA ALA A 157 6.07 -10.12 -4.67
C ALA A 157 5.48 -11.35 -5.37
N ASP A 158 5.72 -12.54 -4.82
CA ASP A 158 5.22 -13.82 -5.32
C ASP A 158 3.73 -13.96 -5.02
N LEU A 159 3.28 -13.58 -3.82
CA LEU A 159 1.87 -13.57 -3.44
C LEU A 159 1.01 -12.69 -4.35
N VAL A 160 1.51 -11.51 -4.74
CA VAL A 160 0.83 -10.61 -5.69
C VAL A 160 0.95 -11.14 -7.14
N GLY A 161 1.92 -12.01 -7.40
CA GLY A 161 2.15 -12.64 -8.71
C GLY A 161 2.82 -11.69 -9.70
N PHE A 162 3.86 -10.97 -9.27
CA PHE A 162 4.61 -10.10 -10.18
C PHE A 162 5.42 -10.90 -11.21
N ASP A 163 5.20 -10.57 -12.47
CA ASP A 163 5.94 -11.08 -13.63
C ASP A 163 6.86 -9.96 -14.16
N HIS A 164 8.17 -10.15 -14.01
CA HIS A 164 9.18 -9.19 -14.42
C HIS A 164 9.34 -9.22 -15.94
N ARG A 165 8.99 -8.11 -16.62
CA ARG A 165 9.03 -8.00 -18.08
C ARG A 165 10.31 -7.36 -18.62
N ALA A 166 10.78 -6.33 -17.92
CA ALA A 166 11.97 -5.56 -18.25
C ALA A 166 12.36 -4.74 -17.02
N PRO A 167 13.59 -4.19 -16.98
CA PRO A 167 13.98 -3.20 -15.98
C PRO A 167 12.92 -2.12 -15.74
N GLY A 168 12.39 -2.09 -14.53
CA GLY A 168 11.36 -1.15 -14.12
C GLY A 168 9.95 -1.47 -14.63
N VAL A 169 9.70 -2.69 -15.11
CA VAL A 169 8.40 -3.09 -15.67
C VAL A 169 7.99 -4.44 -15.09
N VAL A 170 6.92 -4.43 -14.29
CA VAL A 170 6.30 -5.64 -13.74
C VAL A 170 4.83 -5.73 -14.15
N GLU A 171 4.35 -6.94 -14.39
CA GLU A 171 2.95 -7.22 -14.69
C GLU A 171 2.32 -8.14 -13.65
N PHE A 172 1.01 -8.02 -13.43
CA PHE A 172 0.27 -8.91 -12.54
C PHE A 172 -1.23 -8.92 -12.88
N GLY A 173 -1.95 -9.92 -12.40
CA GLY A 173 -3.39 -10.07 -12.61
C GLY A 173 -4.20 -9.77 -11.34
N LEU A 174 -5.49 -9.44 -11.50
CA LEU A 174 -6.41 -9.40 -10.37
C LEU A 174 -6.76 -10.83 -9.91
N HIS A 175 -6.59 -11.12 -8.63
CA HIS A 175 -7.05 -12.36 -8.00
C HIS A 175 -7.64 -12.07 -6.61
N GLU A 176 -8.31 -13.08 -6.02
CA GLU A 176 -9.09 -12.91 -4.79
C GLU A 176 -8.27 -12.41 -3.59
N THR A 177 -7.00 -12.81 -3.48
CA THR A 177 -6.10 -12.41 -2.37
C THR A 177 -5.89 -10.90 -2.30
N ILE A 178 -5.92 -10.20 -3.44
CA ILE A 178 -5.63 -8.76 -3.54
C ILE A 178 -6.87 -7.93 -3.95
N ARG A 179 -8.05 -8.55 -3.99
CA ARG A 179 -9.29 -7.91 -4.46
C ARG A 179 -9.98 -7.16 -3.33
N ASN A 180 -10.15 -5.84 -3.49
CA ASN A 180 -10.89 -5.01 -2.56
C ASN A 180 -12.41 -5.21 -2.60
N SER A 181 -13.11 -4.54 -1.68
CA SER A 181 -14.58 -4.59 -1.56
C SER A 181 -15.35 -4.07 -2.78
N PHE A 182 -14.70 -3.32 -3.68
CA PHE A 182 -15.25 -2.85 -4.96
C PHE A 182 -14.92 -3.77 -6.15
N GLY A 183 -14.31 -4.92 -5.89
CA GLY A 183 -13.91 -5.87 -6.92
C GLY A 183 -12.71 -5.41 -7.75
N SER A 184 -11.92 -4.46 -7.25
CA SER A 184 -10.70 -3.95 -7.90
C SER A 184 -9.45 -4.39 -7.12
N VAL A 185 -8.25 -4.15 -7.63
CA VAL A 185 -7.01 -4.28 -6.83
C VAL A 185 -7.10 -3.39 -5.59
N GLN A 186 -6.63 -3.89 -4.45
CA GLN A 186 -6.51 -3.11 -3.22
C GLN A 186 -5.61 -1.89 -3.42
N GLY A 187 -6.01 -0.71 -2.89
CA GLY A 187 -5.25 0.53 -2.98
C GLY A 187 -3.80 0.35 -2.53
N GLY A 188 -3.60 -0.16 -1.32
CA GLY A 188 -2.26 -0.54 -0.84
C GLY A 188 -1.45 -1.46 -1.77
N VAL A 189 -2.07 -2.42 -2.46
CA VAL A 189 -1.36 -3.32 -3.40
C VAL A 189 -0.89 -2.58 -4.65
N VAL A 190 -1.59 -1.53 -5.08
CA VAL A 190 -1.10 -0.62 -6.14
C VAL A 190 0.21 0.03 -5.70
N ALA A 191 0.32 0.48 -4.44
CA ALA A 191 1.58 1.02 -3.93
C ALA A 191 2.72 -0.02 -3.97
N VAL A 192 2.43 -1.28 -3.63
CA VAL A 192 3.40 -2.39 -3.70
C VAL A 192 3.88 -2.64 -5.13
N ALA A 193 2.98 -2.60 -6.12
CA ALA A 193 3.35 -2.74 -7.54
C ALA A 193 4.24 -1.60 -8.03
N LEU A 194 3.91 -0.35 -7.65
CA LEU A 194 4.70 0.84 -8.00
C LEU A 194 6.09 0.81 -7.36
N GLU A 195 6.17 0.37 -6.10
CA GLU A 195 7.44 0.14 -5.41
C GLU A 195 8.25 -0.93 -6.13
N GLN A 196 7.65 -2.08 -6.48
CA GLN A 196 8.34 -3.16 -7.17
C GLN A 196 8.98 -2.68 -8.48
N ALA A 197 8.25 -1.92 -9.30
CA ALA A 197 8.79 -1.35 -10.53
C ALA A 197 9.94 -0.37 -10.25
N ALA A 198 9.83 0.48 -9.22
CA ALA A 198 10.89 1.43 -8.88
C ALA A 198 12.18 0.74 -8.40
N LEU A 199 12.05 -0.31 -7.56
CA LEU A 199 13.17 -1.10 -7.06
C LEU A 199 13.85 -1.89 -8.18
N ASP A 200 13.06 -2.51 -9.06
CA ASP A 200 13.57 -3.25 -10.22
C ASP A 200 14.38 -2.34 -11.16
N LEU A 201 13.88 -1.12 -11.42
CA LEU A 201 14.61 -0.10 -12.20
C LEU A 201 15.91 0.34 -11.52
N ALA A 202 15.91 0.49 -10.19
CA ALA A 202 17.09 0.89 -9.43
C ALA A 202 18.17 -0.20 -9.45
N ALA A 203 17.77 -1.46 -9.26
CA ALA A 203 18.65 -2.62 -9.27
C ALA A 203 19.27 -2.88 -10.65
N SER A 204 18.54 -2.59 -11.73
CA SER A 204 19.02 -2.80 -13.10
C SER A 204 20.14 -1.82 -13.56
N ALA A 205 20.36 -0.74 -12.81
CA ALA A 205 21.28 0.31 -13.21
C ALA A 205 22.62 0.14 -12.46
N PRO A 206 23.72 -0.21 -13.15
CA PRO A 206 25.03 -0.23 -12.52
C PRO A 206 25.43 1.18 -12.06
N ASP A 207 26.25 1.26 -11.01
CA ASP A 207 26.83 2.52 -10.57
C ASP A 207 27.65 3.14 -11.73
N PRO A 208 27.33 4.36 -12.21
CA PRO A 208 28.04 4.99 -13.31
C PRO A 208 29.53 5.25 -13.03
N ALA A 209 29.91 5.35 -11.76
CA ALA A 209 31.29 5.65 -11.34
C ALA A 209 32.14 4.38 -11.19
N THR A 210 31.54 3.27 -10.76
CA THR A 210 32.27 2.04 -10.42
C THR A 210 31.96 0.86 -11.34
N GLY A 211 30.85 0.89 -12.08
CA GLY A 211 30.35 -0.23 -12.86
C GLY A 211 29.88 -1.43 -12.03
N LEU A 212 29.88 -1.31 -10.70
CA LEU A 212 29.46 -2.35 -9.76
C LEU A 212 27.94 -2.29 -9.50
N PRO A 213 27.34 -3.36 -8.96
CA PRO A 213 25.97 -3.31 -8.46
C PRO A 213 25.81 -2.15 -7.48
N THR A 214 24.75 -1.37 -7.65
CA THR A 214 24.34 -0.39 -6.66
C THR A 214 24.04 -1.10 -5.33
N ALA A 215 24.30 -0.43 -4.21
CA ALA A 215 23.86 -0.90 -2.89
C ALA A 215 22.38 -1.32 -2.94
N VAL A 216 21.99 -2.27 -2.07
CA VAL A 216 20.64 -2.85 -2.06
C VAL A 216 19.60 -1.72 -2.09
N PRO A 217 18.82 -1.58 -3.17
CA PRO A 217 17.89 -0.47 -3.29
C PRO A 217 16.69 -0.69 -2.36
N ARG A 218 16.24 0.39 -1.73
CA ARG A 218 15.00 0.44 -0.96
C ARG A 218 14.20 1.71 -1.23
N LEU A 219 12.91 1.64 -0.96
CA LEU A 219 12.02 2.77 -1.10
C LEU A 219 12.13 3.68 0.12
N GLY A 220 12.54 4.93 -0.11
CA GLY A 220 12.56 6.00 0.88
C GLY A 220 11.30 6.88 0.86
N PHE A 221 10.67 7.01 -0.31
CA PHE A 221 9.42 7.76 -0.47
C PHE A 221 8.59 7.24 -1.64
N LEU A 222 7.27 7.25 -1.46
CA LEU A 222 6.30 7.04 -2.53
C LEU A 222 5.11 7.98 -2.35
N HIS A 223 4.73 8.65 -3.43
CA HIS A 223 3.45 9.34 -3.53
C HIS A 223 2.70 8.86 -4.76
N VAL A 224 1.48 8.40 -4.58
CA VAL A 224 0.61 7.85 -5.62
C VAL A 224 -0.73 8.59 -5.65
N TYR A 225 -1.17 8.93 -6.86
CA TYR A 225 -2.53 9.35 -7.18
C TYR A 225 -3.30 8.18 -7.81
N TYR A 226 -4.48 7.88 -7.28
CA TYR A 226 -5.38 6.85 -7.79
C TYR A 226 -6.38 7.47 -8.77
N LEU A 227 -6.25 7.11 -10.06
CA LEU A 227 -6.99 7.71 -11.18
C LEU A 227 -8.17 6.85 -11.65
N GLY A 228 -8.19 5.57 -11.26
CA GLY A 228 -9.20 4.61 -11.70
C GLY A 228 -9.20 3.32 -10.88
N ALA A 229 -10.30 2.58 -10.99
CA ALA A 229 -10.47 1.29 -10.34
C ALA A 229 -9.88 0.18 -11.22
N ALA A 230 -8.82 -0.48 -10.73
CA ALA A 230 -8.14 -1.58 -11.41
C ALA A 230 -8.95 -2.89 -11.33
N LYS A 231 -9.88 -3.13 -12.28
CA LYS A 231 -10.85 -4.24 -12.25
C LYS A 231 -10.62 -5.38 -13.23
N SER A 232 -10.01 -5.12 -14.38
CA SER A 232 -10.00 -6.07 -15.50
C SER A 232 -8.62 -6.67 -15.74
N GLY A 233 -7.58 -5.82 -15.78
CA GLY A 233 -6.20 -6.27 -15.96
C GLY A 233 -5.96 -7.02 -17.30
N PRO A 234 -4.78 -7.63 -17.48
CA PRO A 234 -3.63 -7.57 -16.59
C PRO A 234 -3.15 -6.13 -16.39
N PHE A 235 -2.50 -5.87 -15.26
CA PHE A 235 -1.95 -4.55 -14.95
C PHE A 235 -0.45 -4.56 -15.18
N ARG A 236 0.07 -3.44 -15.67
CA ARG A 236 1.50 -3.20 -15.81
C ARG A 236 1.90 -2.03 -14.93
N SER A 237 2.84 -2.25 -14.02
CA SER A 237 3.51 -1.17 -13.34
C SER A 237 4.82 -0.85 -14.01
N THR A 238 5.06 0.44 -14.27
CA THR A 238 6.25 0.94 -14.95
C THR A 238 6.90 2.04 -14.12
N ALA A 239 8.22 1.99 -13.99
CA ALA A 239 9.04 3.07 -13.45
C ALA A 239 9.89 3.69 -14.56
N THR A 240 9.94 5.02 -14.58
CA THR A 240 10.76 5.80 -15.53
C THR A 240 11.63 6.78 -14.74
N VAL A 241 12.94 6.77 -15.03
CA VAL A 241 13.90 7.67 -14.39
C VAL A 241 13.51 9.14 -14.64
N LEU A 242 13.34 9.91 -13.58
CA LEU A 242 13.26 11.38 -13.64
C LEU A 242 14.61 12.01 -13.30
N ARG A 243 15.32 11.45 -12.32
CA ARG A 243 16.62 11.94 -11.87
C ARG A 243 17.43 10.83 -11.23
N ARG A 244 18.73 10.77 -11.55
CA ARG A 244 19.72 9.97 -10.82
C ARG A 244 20.68 10.88 -10.06
N ARG A 245 21.00 10.47 -8.83
CA ARG A 245 22.07 11.01 -7.98
C ARG A 245 22.95 9.83 -7.53
N PRO A 246 24.16 10.09 -7.03
CA PRO A 246 25.06 9.01 -6.57
C PRO A 246 24.40 8.04 -5.57
N SER A 247 23.53 8.54 -4.69
CA SER A 247 22.86 7.77 -3.64
C SER A 247 21.34 7.78 -3.73
N SER A 248 20.74 8.12 -4.88
CA SER A 248 19.28 8.04 -5.03
C SER A 248 18.81 8.05 -6.48
N LEU A 249 17.67 7.39 -6.70
CA LEU A 249 16.90 7.43 -7.93
C LEU A 249 15.53 8.05 -7.64
N THR A 250 15.18 9.11 -8.36
CA THR A 250 13.80 9.60 -8.43
C THR A 250 13.18 9.07 -9.72
N ALA A 251 12.05 8.38 -9.61
CA ALA A 251 11.33 7.79 -10.73
C ALA A 251 9.86 8.24 -10.74
N ARG A 252 9.32 8.46 -11.95
CA ARG A 252 7.87 8.45 -12.18
C ARG A 252 7.45 7.00 -12.17
N VAL A 253 6.40 6.68 -11.43
CA VAL A 253 5.81 5.34 -11.38
C VAL A 253 4.38 5.40 -11.88
N GLU A 254 3.94 4.37 -12.59
CA GLU A 254 2.62 4.31 -13.19
C GLU A 254 2.06 2.89 -13.10
N LEU A 255 0.74 2.77 -12.96
CA LEU A 255 0.00 1.52 -13.11
C LEU A 255 -0.99 1.67 -14.26
N LEU A 256 -0.85 0.82 -15.28
CA LEU A 256 -1.69 0.76 -16.47
C LEU A 256 -2.55 -0.51 -16.43
N ASP A 257 -3.85 -0.39 -16.73
CA ASP A 257 -4.66 -1.54 -17.17
C ASP A 257 -4.35 -1.80 -18.64
N VAL A 258 -3.66 -2.90 -18.94
CA VAL A 258 -3.20 -3.24 -20.29
C VAL A 258 -4.38 -3.57 -21.19
N GLY A 259 -5.39 -4.29 -20.68
CA GLY A 259 -6.57 -4.65 -21.46
C GLY A 259 -7.50 -3.46 -21.72
N GLY A 260 -7.54 -2.50 -20.79
CA GLY A 260 -8.34 -1.28 -20.89
C GLY A 260 -7.62 -0.05 -21.45
N GLU A 261 -6.31 -0.16 -21.75
CA GLU A 261 -5.42 0.93 -22.19
C GLU A 261 -5.56 2.23 -21.37
N ARG A 262 -5.69 2.10 -20.05
CA ARG A 262 -5.95 3.24 -19.17
C ARG A 262 -5.03 3.26 -17.96
N VAL A 263 -4.52 4.45 -17.64
CA VAL A 263 -3.75 4.67 -16.43
C VAL A 263 -4.68 4.61 -15.21
N MET A 264 -4.38 3.70 -14.30
CA MET A 264 -5.11 3.47 -13.04
C MET A 264 -4.51 4.25 -11.88
N ALA A 265 -3.18 4.41 -11.86
CA ALA A 265 -2.48 5.19 -10.86
C ALA A 265 -1.19 5.78 -11.44
N GLN A 266 -0.75 6.90 -10.88
CA GLN A 266 0.54 7.50 -11.22
C GLN A 266 1.16 8.16 -10.00
N GLY A 267 2.48 8.27 -9.95
CA GLY A 267 3.17 8.74 -8.77
C GLY A 267 4.63 9.07 -8.98
N THR A 268 5.29 9.40 -7.88
CA THR A 268 6.74 9.56 -7.79
C THR A 268 7.28 8.66 -6.69
N ALA A 269 8.35 7.94 -7.00
CA ALA A 269 9.10 7.14 -6.05
C ALA A 269 10.52 7.72 -5.90
N ILE A 270 11.04 7.69 -4.68
CA ILE A 270 12.46 7.91 -4.40
C ILE A 270 13.00 6.61 -3.82
N VAL A 271 13.98 6.06 -4.53
CA VAL A 271 14.73 4.87 -4.14
C VAL A 271 16.12 5.31 -3.70
N GLU A 272 16.59 4.72 -2.61
CA GLU A 272 17.86 5.01 -1.97
C GLU A 272 18.56 3.70 -1.55
N PRO A 273 19.87 3.72 -1.29
CA PRO A 273 20.57 2.60 -0.67
C PRO A 273 19.94 2.22 0.68
N ALA A 274 19.88 0.93 0.97
CA ALA A 274 19.75 0.49 2.35
C ALA A 274 21.01 0.86 3.15
N ASP A 275 20.81 1.26 4.41
CA ASP A 275 21.87 1.60 5.36
C ASP A 275 22.66 0.36 5.81
#